data_AF-A0A7S1DQ82-F1
#
_entry.id   AF-A0A7S1DQ82-F1
#
_cell.length_a   1.000
_cell.length_b   1.000
_cell.length_c   1.000
_cell.angle_alpha   90.00
_cell.angle_beta   90.00
_cell.angle_gamma   90.00
#
_symmetry.space_group_name_H-M   'P 1'
#
loop_
_entity.id
_entity.type
_entity.pdbx_description
1 polymer ?
#
loop_
_entity_poly.entity_id
_entity_poly.type
_entity_poly.pdbx_seq_one_letter_code
_entity_poly.pdbx_strand_id
1 'polypeptide(L)'
;VQGVTMPSQRRYVQYLEEVFRQGGFRVNKVVLRRVVMHTCPHFDADGGCDPWFKIEEDGRCVFDMHSDGFEVKNMKKDQDAMVFDSLEIPLSGDLRFTFFDMDYTPPRQEVMFFFWLHTGFI
;
A
#
# COMPACT_ATOMS: atom_id res chain seq x y z
N VAL A 1 21.93 0.88 -20.82
CA VAL A 1 21.17 1.82 -19.97
C VAL A 1 20.09 1.03 -19.25
N GLN A 2 20.16 0.87 -17.93
CA GLN A 2 19.01 0.36 -17.18
C GLN A 2 18.01 1.53 -17.07
N GLY A 3 16.88 1.42 -17.78
CA GLY A 3 15.85 2.46 -17.81
C GLY A 3 15.04 2.52 -16.51
N VAL A 4 13.72 2.67 -16.64
CA VAL A 4 12.79 2.69 -15.49
C VAL A 4 12.83 1.35 -14.72
N THR A 5 13.29 1.36 -13.46
CA THR A 5 13.45 0.15 -12.64
C THR A 5 12.33 -0.05 -11.61
N MET A 6 11.69 1.01 -11.12
CA MET A 6 10.63 0.86 -10.12
C MET A 6 9.32 0.37 -10.76
N PRO A 7 8.66 -0.68 -10.20
CA PRO A 7 7.42 -1.21 -10.76
C PRO A 7 6.31 -0.17 -10.91
N SER A 8 6.16 0.73 -9.94
CA SER A 8 5.20 1.83 -9.99
C SER A 8 5.47 2.76 -11.18
N GLN A 9 6.73 3.11 -11.47
CA GLN A 9 7.04 3.95 -12.63
C GLN A 9 6.69 3.24 -13.96
N ARG A 10 6.98 1.93 -14.07
CA ARG A 10 6.60 1.13 -15.25
C ARG A 10 5.08 1.08 -15.43
N ARG A 11 4.33 0.93 -14.34
CA ARG A 11 2.87 0.97 -14.33
C ARG A 11 2.33 2.30 -14.89
N TYR A 12 2.96 3.43 -14.57
CA TYR A 12 2.50 4.75 -15.07
C TYR A 12 2.80 4.96 -16.55
N VAL A 13 3.88 4.36 -17.05
CA VAL A 13 4.12 4.29 -18.50
C VAL A 13 3.01 3.49 -19.19
N GLN A 14 2.59 2.36 -18.62
CA GLN A 14 1.48 1.56 -19.14
C GLN A 14 0.14 2.29 -19.06
N TYR A 15 -0.12 3.02 -17.97
CA TYR A 15 -1.29 3.89 -17.86
C TYR A 15 -1.30 4.97 -18.93
N LEU A 16 -0.17 5.59 -19.22
CA LEU A 16 -0.06 6.59 -20.29
C LEU A 16 -0.33 5.99 -21.67
N GLU A 17 0.20 4.80 -21.95
CA GLU A 17 -0.11 4.06 -23.19
C GLU A 17 -1.62 3.81 -23.34
N GLU A 18 -2.27 3.41 -22.24
CA GLU A 18 -3.71 3.18 -22.20
C GLU A 18 -4.51 4.48 -22.45
N VAL A 19 -4.09 5.60 -21.88
CA VAL A 19 -4.70 6.91 -22.14
C VAL A 19 -4.63 7.27 -23.62
N PHE A 20 -3.47 7.06 -24.27
CA PHE A 20 -3.35 7.32 -25.71
C PHE A 20 -4.24 6.38 -26.53
N ARG A 21 -4.33 5.11 -26.16
CA ARG A 21 -5.16 4.11 -26.83
C ARG A 21 -6.65 4.41 -26.71
N GLN A 22 -7.10 4.91 -25.56
CA GLN A 22 -8.51 5.24 -25.31
C GLN A 22 -8.88 6.69 -25.68
N GLY A 23 -7.90 7.56 -25.92
CA GLY A 23 -8.13 9.00 -26.16
C GLY A 23 -8.44 9.80 -24.88
N GLY A 24 -8.13 9.24 -23.71
CA GLY A 24 -8.39 9.86 -22.40
C GLY A 24 -8.51 8.83 -21.28
N PHE A 25 -8.76 9.31 -20.07
CA PHE A 25 -9.17 8.50 -18.91
C PHE A 25 -10.10 9.32 -18.02
N ARG A 26 -10.74 8.67 -17.05
CA ARG A 26 -11.55 9.32 -16.02
C ARG A 26 -11.06 8.91 -14.64
N VAL A 27 -11.16 9.83 -13.69
CA VAL A 27 -10.88 9.54 -12.28
C VAL A 27 -12.11 8.89 -11.67
N ASN A 28 -11.91 7.76 -10.98
CA ASN A 28 -12.97 7.03 -10.29
C ASN A 28 -12.87 7.28 -8.78
N LYS A 29 -14.01 7.34 -8.09
CA LYS A 29 -14.06 7.27 -6.63
C LYS A 29 -14.27 5.82 -6.23
N VAL A 30 -13.38 5.28 -5.41
CA VAL A 30 -13.45 3.91 -4.90
C VAL A 30 -13.49 3.95 -3.37
N VAL A 31 -13.95 2.85 -2.76
CA VAL A 31 -13.88 2.67 -1.31
C VAL A 31 -13.03 1.45 -1.03
N LEU A 32 -11.91 1.63 -0.33
CA LEU A 32 -11.08 0.53 0.13
C LEU A 32 -11.76 -0.14 1.32
N ARG A 33 -12.12 -1.42 1.14
CA ARG A 33 -12.82 -2.23 2.16
C ARG A 33 -11.91 -3.19 2.91
N ARG A 34 -10.90 -3.70 2.23
CA ARG A 34 -10.02 -4.75 2.74
C ARG A 34 -8.67 -4.71 2.05
N VAL A 35 -7.61 -4.96 2.81
CA VAL A 35 -6.27 -5.27 2.30
C VAL A 35 -5.90 -6.67 2.79
N VAL A 36 -5.36 -7.49 1.90
CA VAL A 36 -4.84 -8.82 2.24
C VAL A 36 -3.38 -8.88 1.81
N MET A 37 -2.48 -9.08 2.77
CA MET A 37 -1.07 -9.33 2.52
C MET A 37 -0.82 -10.83 2.58
N HIS A 38 -0.53 -11.45 1.44
CA HIS A 38 -0.20 -12.87 1.36
C HIS A 38 1.27 -13.11 1.63
N THR A 39 1.58 -14.24 2.26
CA THR A 39 2.90 -14.62 2.80
C THR A 39 3.39 -13.67 3.89
N CYS A 40 4.25 -14.16 4.77
CA CYS A 40 4.81 -13.37 5.86
C CYS A 40 6.22 -12.86 5.49
N PRO A 41 6.42 -11.53 5.38
CA PRO A 41 7.75 -10.93 5.32
C PRO A 41 8.57 -11.22 6.58
N HIS A 42 9.91 -11.16 6.49
CA HIS A 42 10.82 -11.45 7.59
C HIS A 42 11.54 -10.18 8.03
N PHE A 43 10.86 -9.38 8.85
CA PHE A 43 11.39 -8.15 9.45
C PHE A 43 11.79 -8.35 10.92
N ASP A 44 11.02 -9.15 11.68
CA ASP A 44 11.30 -9.43 13.09
C ASP A 44 12.49 -10.40 13.27
N ALA A 45 13.21 -10.29 14.39
CA ALA A 45 14.39 -11.11 14.68
C ALA A 45 14.11 -12.62 14.83
N ASP A 46 12.92 -12.99 15.31
CA ASP A 46 12.42 -14.38 15.40
C ASP A 46 11.68 -14.83 14.12
N GLY A 47 11.57 -13.92 13.15
CA GLY A 47 10.79 -14.08 11.95
C GLY A 47 9.34 -13.66 12.14
N GLY A 48 8.76 -13.05 11.12
CA GLY A 48 7.50 -12.34 11.24
C GLY A 48 7.64 -10.88 10.81
N CYS A 49 6.57 -10.15 11.03
CA CYS A 49 6.54 -8.69 10.96
C CYS A 49 5.35 -8.17 11.78
N ASP A 50 5.40 -6.91 12.18
CA ASP A 50 4.33 -6.12 12.79
C ASP A 50 3.76 -5.10 11.78
N PRO A 51 3.01 -5.56 10.75
CA PRO A 51 2.69 -4.73 9.60
C PRO A 51 1.59 -3.71 9.90
N TRP A 52 1.79 -2.51 9.38
CA TRP A 52 0.80 -1.44 9.31
C TRP A 52 1.01 -0.61 8.05
N PHE A 53 0.07 0.27 7.71
CA PHE A 53 0.20 1.05 6.48
C PHE A 53 -0.41 2.44 6.56
N LYS A 54 0.05 3.30 5.64
CA LYS A 54 -0.54 4.61 5.34
C LYS A 54 -0.95 4.69 3.88
N ILE A 55 -1.91 5.56 3.60
CA ILE A 55 -2.33 5.92 2.24
C ILE A 55 -2.14 7.42 2.05
N GLU A 56 -1.44 7.80 0.99
CA GLU A 56 -1.36 9.17 0.51
C GLU A 56 -2.20 9.30 -0.78
N GLU A 57 -3.07 10.29 -0.84
CA GLU A 57 -3.82 10.70 -2.03
C GLU A 57 -3.28 12.06 -2.50
N ASP A 58 -2.81 12.14 -3.74
CA ASP A 58 -2.18 13.33 -4.32
C ASP A 58 -1.08 13.94 -3.40
N GLY A 59 -0.32 13.07 -2.73
CA GLY A 59 0.76 13.44 -1.81
C GLY A 59 0.30 13.90 -0.41
N ARG A 60 -0.99 13.76 -0.07
CA ARG A 60 -1.52 14.05 1.27
C ARG A 60 -1.92 12.76 1.97
N CYS A 61 -1.50 12.58 3.23
CA CYS A 61 -1.95 11.44 4.03
C CYS A 61 -3.47 11.51 4.23
N VAL A 62 -4.18 10.49 3.77
CA VAL A 62 -5.65 10.35 3.91
C VAL A 62 -6.05 9.19 4.82
N PHE A 63 -5.12 8.30 5.12
CA PHE A 63 -5.29 7.23 6.09
C PHE A 63 -3.95 6.89 6.74
N ASP A 64 -3.94 6.78 8.06
CA ASP A 64 -2.83 6.28 8.84
C ASP A 64 -3.39 5.36 9.93
N MET A 65 -3.08 4.06 9.78
CA MET A 65 -3.67 2.99 10.58
C MET A 65 -3.63 3.27 12.10
N HIS A 66 -2.57 3.90 12.61
CA HIS A 66 -2.46 4.25 14.03
C HIS A 66 -3.45 5.34 14.44
N SER A 67 -3.48 6.46 13.69
CA SER A 67 -4.37 7.58 14.02
C SER A 67 -5.83 7.26 13.77
N ASP A 68 -6.11 6.31 12.87
CA ASP A 68 -7.45 5.82 12.55
C ASP A 68 -7.93 4.70 13.51
N GLY A 69 -7.17 4.42 14.58
CA GLY A 69 -7.62 3.58 15.70
C GLY A 69 -7.48 2.07 15.48
N PHE A 70 -6.71 1.65 14.48
CA PHE A 70 -6.43 0.24 14.24
C PHE A 70 -5.19 -0.20 15.03
N GLU A 71 -5.29 -1.39 15.64
CA GLU A 71 -4.15 -2.01 16.31
C GLU A 71 -3.22 -2.69 15.30
N VAL A 72 -1.91 -2.50 15.49
CA VAL A 72 -0.90 -3.30 14.79
C VAL A 72 -0.93 -4.71 15.37
N LYS A 73 -0.96 -5.71 14.50
CA LYS A 73 -0.96 -7.12 14.88
C LYS A 73 0.27 -7.78 14.32
N ASN A 74 0.93 -8.57 15.13
CA ASN A 74 2.04 -9.40 14.67
C ASN A 74 1.54 -10.44 13.67
N MET A 75 2.18 -10.48 12.50
CA MET A 75 2.05 -11.56 11.52
C MET A 75 3.13 -12.59 11.81
N LYS A 76 2.72 -13.79 12.20
CA LYS A 76 3.67 -14.86 12.50
C LYS A 76 4.31 -15.42 11.22
N LYS A 77 5.57 -15.85 11.33
CA LYS A 77 6.36 -16.41 10.22
C LYS A 77 5.65 -17.48 9.39
N ASP A 78 4.82 -18.31 10.02
CA ASP A 78 4.07 -19.41 9.40
C ASP A 78 2.63 -19.02 9.00
N GLN A 79 2.26 -17.75 9.13
CA GLN A 79 0.94 -17.25 8.75
C GLN A 79 0.86 -17.00 7.24
N ASP A 80 -0.16 -17.58 6.60
CA ASP A 80 -0.35 -17.49 5.15
C ASP A 80 -0.76 -16.09 4.67
N ALA A 81 -1.48 -15.33 5.51
CA ALA A 81 -1.92 -13.99 5.17
C ALA A 81 -2.23 -13.13 6.40
N MET A 82 -1.96 -11.83 6.28
CA MET A 82 -2.49 -10.78 7.18
C MET A 82 -3.66 -10.09 6.48
N VAL A 83 -4.76 -9.89 7.21
CA VAL A 83 -5.97 -9.25 6.69
C VAL A 83 -6.25 -7.99 7.48
N PHE A 84 -6.25 -6.85 6.80
CA PHE A 84 -6.76 -5.58 7.29
C PHE A 84 -8.19 -5.43 6.76
N ASP A 85 -9.18 -5.72 7.60
CA ASP A 85 -10.59 -5.73 7.23
C ASP A 85 -11.35 -4.56 7.84
N SER A 86 -12.64 -4.43 7.49
CA SER A 86 -13.53 -3.39 8.01
C SER A 86 -13.02 -1.97 7.74
N LEU A 87 -12.32 -1.78 6.61
CA LEU A 87 -11.91 -0.48 6.14
C LEU A 87 -13.10 0.20 5.43
N GLU A 88 -13.21 1.51 5.55
CA GLU A 88 -14.24 2.32 4.88
C GLU A 88 -13.62 3.62 4.33
N ILE A 89 -12.52 3.47 3.58
CA ILE A 89 -11.68 4.61 3.19
C ILE A 89 -12.05 5.03 1.76
N PRO A 90 -12.70 6.19 1.56
CA PRO A 90 -12.95 6.72 0.23
C PRO A 90 -11.63 7.23 -0.38
N LEU A 91 -11.35 6.83 -1.62
CA LEU A 91 -10.12 7.16 -2.33
C LEU A 91 -10.42 7.58 -3.78
N SER A 92 -9.60 8.46 -4.33
CA SER A 92 -9.71 9.03 -5.67
C SER A 92 -8.34 9.47 -6.18
N GLY A 93 -8.15 9.54 -7.49
CA GLY A 93 -6.90 10.05 -8.07
C GLY A 93 -5.69 9.14 -7.88
N ASP A 94 -4.54 9.76 -7.60
CA ASP A 94 -3.22 9.13 -7.47
C ASP A 94 -2.95 8.72 -6.03
N LEU A 95 -2.71 7.42 -5.81
CA LEU A 95 -2.64 6.82 -4.49
C LEU A 95 -1.29 6.16 -4.26
N ARG A 96 -0.64 6.50 -3.15
CA ARG A 96 0.51 5.76 -2.63
C ARG A 96 0.11 4.99 -1.38
N PHE A 97 0.34 3.68 -1.43
CA PHE A 97 0.30 2.84 -0.25
C PHE A 97 1.72 2.60 0.23
N THR A 98 1.98 2.86 1.51
CA THR A 98 3.27 2.53 2.13
C THR A 98 3.02 1.61 3.32
N PHE A 99 3.62 0.42 3.26
CA PHE A 99 3.56 -0.58 4.31
C PHE A 99 4.84 -0.50 5.13
N PHE A 100 4.67 -0.65 6.43
CA PHE A 100 5.69 -0.53 7.43
C PHE A 100 5.65 -1.71 8.37
N ASP A 101 6.79 -2.00 8.95
CA ASP A 101 6.97 -2.87 10.08
C ASP A 101 7.21 -2.01 11.34
N MET A 102 6.64 -2.41 12.48
CA MET A 102 6.76 -1.67 13.75
C MET A 102 7.51 -2.47 14.81
N ASP A 103 8.73 -2.06 15.10
CA ASP A 103 9.45 -2.50 16.29
C ASP A 103 9.01 -1.68 17.51
N TYR A 104 8.70 -2.35 18.62
CA TYR A 104 8.32 -1.67 19.86
C TYR A 104 9.48 -1.43 20.84
N THR A 105 10.60 -2.14 20.68
CA THR A 105 11.72 -2.07 21.65
C THR A 105 13.08 -2.21 20.96
N PRO A 106 13.76 -1.09 20.62
CA PRO A 106 13.30 0.30 20.73
C PRO A 106 12.21 0.64 19.68
N PRO A 107 11.35 1.65 19.92
CA PRO A 107 10.35 2.08 18.94
C PRO A 107 11.00 2.50 17.61
N ARG A 108 10.73 1.74 16.54
CA ARG A 108 11.22 2.02 15.19
C ARG A 108 10.18 1.56 14.18
N GLN A 109 10.07 2.31 13.09
CA GLN A 109 9.27 1.91 11.94
C GLN A 109 10.19 1.70 10.74
N GLU A 110 10.04 0.58 10.04
CA GLU A 110 10.78 0.29 8.82
C GLU A 110 9.83 0.24 7.63
N VAL A 111 10.20 0.85 6.49
CA VAL A 111 9.41 0.71 5.26
C VAL A 111 9.62 -0.68 4.71
N MET A 112 8.56 -1.48 4.64
CA MET A 112 8.61 -2.82 4.04
C MET A 112 8.58 -2.71 2.51
N PHE A 113 7.54 -2.03 2.01
CA PHE A 113 7.36 -1.76 0.59
C PHE A 113 6.36 -0.62 0.40
N PHE A 114 6.33 -0.09 -0.81
CA PHE A 114 5.31 0.86 -1.23
C PHE A 114 4.96 0.66 -2.69
N PHE A 115 3.76 1.10 -3.07
CA PHE A 115 3.35 1.13 -4.46
C PHE A 115 2.45 2.33 -4.75
N TRP A 116 2.45 2.73 -6.02
CA TRP A 116 1.56 3.77 -6.54
C TRP A 116 0.54 3.16 -7.49
N LEU A 117 -0.71 3.59 -7.39
CA LEU A 117 -1.74 3.27 -8.37
C LEU A 117 -2.65 4.48 -8.56
N HIS A 118 -3.37 4.51 -9.67
CA HIS A 118 -4.33 5.56 -9.95
C HIS A 118 -5.72 4.94 -10.12
N THR A 119 -6.70 5.45 -9.39
CA THR A 119 -8.08 4.91 -9.32
C THR A 119 -8.79 4.86 -10.66
N GLY A 120 -8.42 5.72 -11.62
CA GLY A 120 -8.94 5.70 -13.00
C GLY A 120 -8.59 4.45 -13.81
N PHE A 121 -7.71 3.58 -13.31
CA PHE A 121 -7.31 2.32 -13.95
C PHE A 121 -7.64 1.09 -13.08
N ILE A 122 -8.53 1.27 -12.09
CA ILE A 122 -9.17 0.20 -11.32
C ILE A 122 -10.56 -0.05 -11.90
#